data_AF-A0A5D8YSI5-F1
#
_entry.id   AF-A0A5D8YSI5-F1
#
_cell.length_a   1.000
_cell.length_b   1.000
_cell.length_c   1.000
_cell.angle_alpha   90.00
_cell.angle_beta   90.00
_cell.angle_gamma   90.00
#
_symmetry.space_group_name_H-M   'P 1'
#
loop_
_entity.id
_entity.type
_entity.pdbx_description
1 polymer ?
#
loop_
_entity_poly.entity_id
_entity_poly.type
_entity_poly.pdbx_seq_one_letter_code
_entity_poly.pdbx_strand_id
1 'polypeptide(L)'
;MKNVFFILFAITLINIICFTGCKKKEHSPLNMTLYDKPLSVIQAAIHGKWKLQYGKGGINAKMVQYYNNSYYDFSTQNTVRVTYNDVIYADTTIIWRNEAEIYTNGLSTFTMNFYDKRGYPYIHIVDRFINDTLVLHDYAVDAVYYYFTKVKN
;
A
#
# COMPACT_ATOMS: atom_id res chain seq x y z
N MET A 1 -0.24 63.75 -3.44
CA MET A 1 0.79 62.93 -4.11
C MET A 1 1.51 61.94 -3.19
N LYS A 2 1.85 62.29 -1.93
CA LYS A 2 2.51 61.36 -0.98
C LYS A 2 1.73 60.07 -0.65
N ASN A 3 0.39 60.14 -0.64
CA ASN A 3 -0.45 58.98 -0.27
C ASN A 3 -0.61 57.95 -1.40
N VAL A 4 -0.40 58.34 -2.67
CA VAL A 4 -0.54 57.43 -3.82
C VAL A 4 0.65 56.47 -3.91
N PHE A 5 1.86 56.95 -3.61
CA PHE A 5 3.06 56.12 -3.55
C PHE A 5 2.99 55.07 -2.44
N PHE A 6 2.36 55.41 -1.30
CA PHE A 6 2.21 54.47 -0.18
C PHE A 6 1.23 53.33 -0.50
N ILE A 7 0.15 53.63 -1.23
CA ILE A 7 -0.83 52.64 -1.67
C ILE A 7 -0.23 51.69 -2.71
N LEU A 8 0.55 52.21 -3.68
CA LEU A 8 1.25 51.38 -4.66
C LEU A 8 2.28 50.44 -4.00
N PHE A 9 3.01 50.94 -3.00
CA PHE A 9 3.99 50.12 -2.27
C PHE A 9 3.34 48.99 -1.48
N ALA A 10 2.18 49.26 -0.85
CA ALA A 10 1.41 48.26 -0.11
C ALA A 10 0.85 47.14 -1.02
N ILE A 11 0.40 47.49 -2.24
CA ILE A 11 -0.10 46.50 -3.21
C ILE A 11 1.04 45.61 -3.72
N THR A 12 2.23 46.16 -3.97
CA THR A 12 3.40 45.34 -4.34
C THR A 12 3.85 44.40 -3.21
N LEU A 13 3.75 44.81 -1.94
CA LEU A 13 4.13 43.96 -0.81
C LEU A 13 3.17 42.77 -0.63
N ILE A 14 1.87 42.98 -0.83
CA ILE A 14 0.84 41.92 -0.72
C ILE A 14 1.03 40.86 -1.81
N ASN A 15 1.41 41.27 -3.02
CA ASN A 15 1.66 40.32 -4.11
C ASN A 15 2.88 39.43 -3.85
N ILE A 16 3.91 39.90 -3.15
CA ILE A 16 5.13 39.10 -2.88
C ILE A 16 4.87 38.01 -1.82
N ILE A 17 3.93 38.22 -0.90
CA ILE A 17 3.66 37.28 0.21
C ILE A 17 2.76 36.10 -0.24
N CYS A 18 2.02 36.23 -1.35
CA CYS A 18 1.12 35.19 -1.84
C CYS A 18 1.78 34.10 -2.72
N PHE A 19 3.02 34.28 -3.20
CA PHE A 19 3.67 33.31 -4.09
C PHE A 19 4.62 32.31 -3.40
N THR A 20 4.71 32.30 -2.07
CA THR A 20 5.58 31.37 -1.33
C THR A 20 4.87 30.12 -0.80
N GLY A 21 3.57 29.94 -1.08
CA GLY A 21 2.77 28.81 -0.60
C GLY A 21 2.72 27.61 -1.55
N CYS A 22 3.15 26.45 -1.05
CA CYS A 22 3.04 25.10 -1.64
C CYS A 22 3.97 24.76 -2.82
N LYS A 23 5.23 24.46 -2.49
CA LYS A 23 5.95 23.42 -3.23
C LYS A 23 5.17 22.11 -3.02
N LYS A 24 4.47 21.60 -4.05
CA LYS A 24 4.07 20.19 -4.09
C LYS A 24 5.34 19.40 -3.83
N LYS A 25 5.40 18.63 -2.73
CA LYS A 25 6.46 17.63 -2.58
C LYS A 25 6.39 16.76 -3.83
N GLU A 26 7.46 16.77 -4.62
CA GLU A 26 7.58 15.90 -5.77
C GLU A 26 7.51 14.48 -5.24
N HIS A 27 6.34 13.85 -5.37
CA HIS A 27 6.11 12.50 -4.91
C HIS A 27 6.70 11.59 -5.98
N SER A 28 7.99 11.27 -5.82
CA SER A 28 8.64 10.31 -6.68
C SER A 28 8.03 8.93 -6.42
N PRO A 29 7.55 8.22 -7.47
CA PRO A 29 6.95 6.90 -7.32
C PRO A 29 7.93 5.95 -6.62
N LEU A 30 7.48 5.29 -5.54
CA LEU A 30 8.27 4.29 -4.85
C LEU A 30 8.31 2.99 -5.67
N ASN A 31 9.52 2.56 -6.05
CA ASN A 31 9.78 1.25 -6.63
C ASN A 31 10.76 0.51 -5.70
N MET A 32 10.30 -0.57 -5.08
CA MET A 32 11.07 -1.28 -4.05
C MET A 32 10.64 -2.75 -3.97
N THR A 33 11.59 -3.68 -4.07
CA THR A 33 11.36 -5.08 -3.72
C THR A 33 11.30 -5.25 -2.21
N LEU A 34 10.35 -6.04 -1.72
CA LEU A 34 10.08 -6.25 -0.29
C LEU A 34 10.26 -7.71 0.16
N TYR A 35 10.07 -8.70 -0.70
CA TYR A 35 10.09 -10.11 -0.29
C TYR A 35 11.42 -10.59 0.29
N ASP A 36 12.52 -9.89 0.00
CA ASP A 36 13.89 -10.16 0.45
C ASP A 36 14.35 -9.23 1.59
N LYS A 37 13.44 -8.42 2.15
CA LYS A 37 13.77 -7.44 3.20
C LYS A 37 13.52 -8.01 4.60
N PRO A 38 14.18 -7.45 5.63
CA PRO A 38 13.87 -7.79 7.01
C PRO A 38 12.39 -7.55 7.33
N LEU A 39 11.79 -8.41 8.16
CA LEU A 39 10.38 -8.34 8.51
C LEU A 39 9.95 -6.94 9.01
N SER A 40 10.78 -6.27 9.80
CA SER A 40 10.52 -4.92 10.31
C SER A 40 10.38 -3.88 9.18
N VAL A 41 11.17 -4.02 8.11
CA VAL A 41 11.09 -3.17 6.91
C VAL A 41 9.80 -3.46 6.15
N ILE A 42 9.45 -4.74 5.97
CA ILE A 42 8.19 -5.15 5.31
C ILE A 42 6.99 -4.56 6.04
N GLN A 43 6.90 -4.80 7.36
CA GLN A 43 5.81 -4.32 8.21
C GLN A 43 5.68 -2.79 8.19
N ALA A 44 6.79 -2.07 8.32
CA ALA A 44 6.80 -0.61 8.28
C ALA A 44 6.34 -0.08 6.91
N ALA A 45 6.74 -0.73 5.82
CA ALA A 45 6.44 -0.27 4.47
C ALA A 45 4.97 -0.45 4.09
N ILE A 46 4.32 -1.53 4.55
CA ILE A 46 2.90 -1.79 4.26
C ILE A 46 1.93 -1.10 5.23
N HIS A 47 2.40 -0.52 6.34
CA HIS A 47 1.53 0.07 7.37
C HIS A 47 0.54 1.10 6.80
N GLY A 48 -0.74 0.97 7.14
CA GLY A 48 -1.86 1.85 6.80
C GLY A 48 -2.91 1.20 5.89
N LYS A 49 -3.88 2.01 5.44
CA LYS A 49 -5.02 1.54 4.65
C LYS A 49 -4.73 1.49 3.14
N TRP A 50 -5.11 0.38 2.53
CA TRP A 50 -4.93 0.06 1.12
C TRP A 50 -6.24 -0.39 0.50
N LYS A 51 -6.52 0.05 -0.73
CA LYS A 51 -7.65 -0.43 -1.53
C LYS A 51 -7.15 -1.49 -2.52
N LEU A 52 -7.71 -2.69 -2.45
CA LEU A 52 -7.48 -3.73 -3.45
C LEU A 52 -8.21 -3.33 -4.73
N GLN A 53 -7.46 -3.21 -5.83
CA GLN A 53 -8.01 -2.83 -7.13
C GLN A 53 -8.33 -4.06 -7.97
N TYR A 54 -7.35 -4.95 -8.12
CA TYR A 54 -7.50 -6.17 -8.90
C TYR A 54 -6.52 -7.27 -8.46
N GLY A 55 -6.91 -8.51 -8.77
CA GLY A 55 -6.06 -9.69 -8.77
C GLY A 55 -5.77 -10.15 -10.19
N LYS A 56 -4.58 -10.66 -10.46
CA LYS A 56 -4.18 -11.24 -11.75
C LYS A 56 -3.22 -12.39 -11.54
N GLY A 57 -3.41 -13.50 -12.26
CA GLY A 57 -2.57 -14.69 -12.14
C GLY A 57 -3.42 -15.94 -11.97
N GLY A 58 -2.93 -16.90 -11.20
CA GLY A 58 -3.59 -18.20 -11.09
C GLY A 58 -3.39 -19.08 -12.31
N ILE A 59 -4.18 -20.16 -12.37
CA ILE A 59 -4.17 -21.15 -13.45
C ILE A 59 -4.36 -20.49 -14.82
N ASN A 60 -5.10 -19.38 -14.87
CA ASN A 60 -5.24 -18.55 -16.07
C ASN A 60 -4.54 -17.20 -15.87
N ALA A 61 -3.23 -17.16 -16.14
CA ALA A 61 -2.38 -15.98 -15.97
C ALA A 61 -2.86 -14.68 -16.68
N LYS A 62 -3.79 -14.79 -17.63
CA LYS A 62 -4.38 -13.64 -18.34
C LYS A 62 -5.65 -13.10 -17.66
N MET A 63 -6.27 -13.87 -16.76
CA MET A 63 -7.49 -13.47 -16.08
C MET A 63 -7.20 -12.35 -15.07
N VAL A 64 -8.04 -11.32 -15.10
CA VAL A 64 -8.01 -10.21 -14.14
C VAL A 64 -9.34 -10.18 -13.41
N GLN A 65 -9.30 -10.25 -12.09
CA GLN A 65 -10.45 -10.09 -11.23
C GLN A 65 -10.42 -8.71 -10.59
N TYR A 66 -11.41 -7.86 -10.91
CA TYR A 66 -11.53 -6.54 -10.30
C TYR A 66 -12.30 -6.61 -9.00
N TYR A 67 -11.88 -5.81 -8.02
CA TYR A 67 -12.52 -5.71 -6.72
C TYR A 67 -13.03 -4.29 -6.50
N ASN A 68 -14.31 -4.18 -6.17
CA ASN A 68 -14.91 -2.93 -5.73
C ASN A 68 -14.96 -2.93 -4.20
N ASN A 69 -14.66 -1.78 -3.59
CA ASN A 69 -14.78 -1.54 -2.16
C ASN A 69 -14.12 -2.61 -1.26
N SER A 70 -12.99 -3.17 -1.71
CA SER A 70 -12.16 -4.08 -0.91
C SER A 70 -10.97 -3.32 -0.32
N TYR A 71 -10.78 -3.40 0.99
CA TYR A 71 -9.72 -2.68 1.69
C TYR A 71 -9.01 -3.54 2.71
N TYR A 72 -7.70 -3.34 2.81
CA TYR A 72 -6.81 -3.95 3.78
C TYR A 72 -6.20 -2.82 4.60
N ASP A 73 -6.39 -2.85 5.91
CA ASP A 73 -5.82 -1.89 6.83
C ASP A 73 -4.82 -2.62 7.73
N PHE A 74 -3.53 -2.39 7.49
CA PHE A 74 -2.45 -2.98 8.25
C PHE A 74 -2.05 -2.01 9.36
N SER A 75 -2.12 -2.45 10.62
CA SER A 75 -1.75 -1.61 11.76
C SER A 75 -0.30 -1.79 12.18
N THR A 76 0.25 -0.83 12.93
CA THR A 76 1.56 -0.98 13.60
C THR A 76 1.57 -2.05 14.70
N GLN A 77 0.39 -2.52 15.14
CA GLN A 77 0.24 -3.54 16.17
C GLN A 77 0.19 -4.96 15.58
N ASN A 78 0.66 -5.12 14.35
CA ASN A 78 0.70 -6.40 13.65
C ASN A 78 -0.70 -7.03 13.46
N THR A 79 -1.71 -6.18 13.24
CA THR A 79 -3.07 -6.62 12.91
C THR A 79 -3.44 -6.22 11.48
N VAL A 80 -4.38 -6.95 10.90
CA VAL A 80 -5.00 -6.63 9.62
C VAL A 80 -6.51 -6.59 9.78
N ARG A 81 -7.13 -5.54 9.23
CA ARG A 81 -8.58 -5.48 9.01
C ARG A 81 -8.86 -5.53 7.52
N VAL A 82 -9.57 -6.56 7.09
CA VAL A 82 -10.04 -6.73 5.70
C VAL A 82 -11.53 -6.43 5.64
N THR A 83 -11.90 -5.52 4.75
CA THR A 83 -13.30 -5.15 4.49
C THR A 83 -13.64 -5.32 3.03
N TYR A 84 -14.87 -5.74 2.74
CA TYR A 84 -15.42 -5.78 1.39
C TYR A 84 -16.89 -5.34 1.44
N ASN A 85 -17.24 -4.29 0.68
CA ASN A 85 -18.55 -3.64 0.73
C ASN A 85 -18.97 -3.31 2.18
N ASP A 86 -18.07 -2.67 2.93
CA ASP A 86 -18.25 -2.25 4.33
C ASP A 86 -18.46 -3.39 5.35
N VAL A 87 -18.45 -4.65 4.92
CA VAL A 87 -18.46 -5.82 5.80
C VAL A 87 -17.03 -6.17 6.19
N ILE A 88 -16.79 -6.36 7.49
CA ILE A 88 -15.50 -6.84 8.01
C ILE A 88 -15.41 -8.35 7.80
N TYR A 89 -14.49 -8.79 6.94
CA TYR A 89 -14.19 -10.22 6.68
C TYR A 89 -13.11 -10.75 7.60
N ALA A 90 -12.10 -9.93 7.91
CA ALA A 90 -11.05 -10.26 8.86
C ALA A 90 -10.74 -9.03 9.72
N ASP A 91 -10.50 -9.26 11.01
CA ASP A 91 -9.96 -8.28 11.95
C ASP A 91 -9.16 -9.08 12.98
N THR A 92 -7.89 -9.33 12.67
CA THR A 92 -7.09 -10.35 13.34
C THR A 92 -5.62 -9.97 13.36
N THR A 93 -4.86 -10.62 14.24
CA THR A 93 -3.40 -10.58 14.25
C THR A 93 -2.84 -11.30 13.04
N ILE A 94 -1.76 -10.75 12.48
CA ILE A 94 -0.97 -11.36 11.42
C ILE A 94 0.06 -12.29 12.06
N ILE A 95 0.16 -13.52 11.56
CA ILE A 95 1.22 -14.46 11.91
C ILE A 95 2.26 -14.42 10.77
N TRP A 96 3.46 -13.92 11.08
CA TRP A 96 4.57 -13.93 10.13
C TRP A 96 5.37 -15.21 10.27
N ARG A 97 5.63 -15.88 9.15
CA ARG A 97 6.48 -17.08 9.12
C ARG A 97 7.59 -16.89 8.11
N ASN A 98 8.78 -17.33 8.47
CA ASN A 98 9.90 -17.38 7.52
C ASN A 98 9.86 -18.75 6.84
N GLU A 99 9.47 -18.77 5.58
CA GLU A 99 9.27 -19.98 4.80
C GLU A 99 10.30 -20.02 3.67
N ALA A 100 10.76 -21.21 3.29
CA ALA A 100 11.54 -21.36 2.07
C ALA A 100 10.61 -21.04 0.88
N GLU A 101 11.01 -20.13 0.02
CA GLU A 101 10.20 -19.78 -1.13
C GLU A 101 10.23 -20.92 -2.14
N ILE A 102 9.04 -21.28 -2.63
CA ILE A 102 8.81 -22.49 -3.43
C ILE A 102 9.57 -22.42 -4.80
N TYR A 103 10.05 -21.23 -5.21
CA TYR A 103 10.62 -20.97 -6.55
C TYR A 103 12.03 -20.38 -6.59
N THR A 104 12.60 -19.91 -5.48
CA THR A 104 13.87 -19.16 -5.51
C THR A 104 15.07 -19.97 -5.00
N ASN A 105 15.08 -21.29 -5.27
CA ASN A 105 16.18 -22.19 -4.88
C ASN A 105 16.48 -22.15 -3.37
N GLY A 106 15.45 -22.04 -2.54
CA GLY A 106 15.60 -22.05 -1.07
C GLY A 106 15.96 -20.71 -0.44
N LEU A 107 15.87 -19.59 -1.18
CA LEU A 107 15.82 -18.28 -0.51
C LEU A 107 14.56 -18.23 0.37
N SER A 108 14.72 -17.68 1.56
CA SER A 108 13.66 -17.62 2.55
C SER A 108 12.92 -16.29 2.45
N THR A 109 11.60 -16.32 2.61
CA THR A 109 10.74 -15.14 2.54
C THR A 109 9.72 -15.15 3.68
N PHE A 110 9.27 -13.96 4.08
CA PHE A 110 8.26 -13.82 5.11
C PHE A 110 6.86 -13.94 4.50
N THR A 111 6.10 -14.94 4.94
CA THR A 111 4.68 -15.07 4.62
C THR A 111 3.82 -14.38 5.68
N MET A 112 2.87 -13.57 5.22
CA MET A 112 1.80 -12.94 6.00
C MET A 112 0.62 -13.91 6.09
N ASN A 113 0.40 -14.49 7.26
CA ASN A 113 -0.65 -15.47 7.49
C ASN A 113 -1.74 -14.90 8.40
N PHE A 114 -3.01 -15.02 8.00
CA PHE A 114 -4.15 -14.73 8.85
C PHE A 114 -5.39 -15.48 8.39
N TYR A 115 -6.47 -15.42 9.16
CA TYR A 115 -7.73 -16.09 8.85
C TYR A 115 -8.89 -15.10 8.80
N ASP A 116 -9.85 -15.33 7.90
CA ASP A 116 -11.12 -14.62 7.98
C ASP A 116 -12.03 -15.19 9.08
N LYS A 117 -13.18 -14.54 9.30
CA LYS A 117 -14.18 -14.96 10.28
C LYS A 117 -14.74 -16.38 10.08
N ARG A 118 -14.57 -16.98 8.90
CA ARG A 118 -14.98 -18.36 8.57
C ARG A 118 -13.85 -19.36 8.78
N GLY A 119 -12.66 -18.91 9.18
CA GLY A 119 -11.47 -19.74 9.29
C GLY A 119 -10.79 -20.01 7.94
N TYR A 120 -11.09 -19.24 6.88
CA TYR A 120 -10.39 -19.38 5.60
C TYR A 120 -9.00 -18.75 5.70
N PRO A 121 -7.92 -19.46 5.32
CA PRO A 121 -6.56 -18.96 5.42
C PRO A 121 -6.23 -17.95 4.30
N TYR A 122 -5.54 -16.89 4.67
CA TYR A 122 -4.89 -15.95 3.76
C TYR A 122 -3.38 -16.08 4.00
N ILE A 123 -2.65 -16.50 2.97
CA ILE A 123 -1.19 -16.70 3.03
C ILE A 123 -0.58 -15.95 1.87
N HIS A 124 -0.04 -14.77 2.16
CA HIS A 124 0.48 -13.87 1.15
C HIS A 124 1.96 -13.55 1.36
N ILE A 125 2.67 -13.31 0.27
CA ILE A 125 3.98 -12.67 0.29
C ILE A 125 3.81 -11.19 -0.05
N VAL A 126 4.54 -10.34 0.65
CA VAL A 126 4.68 -8.92 0.31
C VAL A 126 5.81 -8.78 -0.70
N ASP A 127 5.45 -8.66 -1.99
CA ASP A 127 6.42 -8.76 -3.08
C ASP A 127 7.17 -7.45 -3.30
N ARG A 128 6.46 -6.36 -3.62
CA ARG A 128 7.08 -5.09 -4.00
C ARG A 128 6.13 -3.90 -3.99
N PHE A 129 6.72 -2.72 -4.15
CA PHE A 129 6.07 -1.52 -4.66
C PHE A 129 6.40 -1.30 -6.14
N ILE A 130 5.38 -1.00 -6.95
CA ILE A 130 5.51 -0.46 -8.31
C ILE A 130 4.74 0.84 -8.40
N ASN A 131 5.42 1.97 -8.54
CA ASN A 131 4.79 3.30 -8.60
C ASN A 131 3.76 3.51 -7.49
N ASP A 132 4.16 3.24 -6.24
CA ASP A 132 3.30 3.30 -5.03
C ASP A 132 2.13 2.29 -4.99
N THR A 133 2.06 1.36 -5.94
CA THR A 133 1.16 0.22 -5.89
C THR A 133 1.80 -0.88 -5.05
N LEU A 134 1.17 -1.23 -3.93
CA LEU A 134 1.56 -2.41 -3.16
C LEU A 134 1.13 -3.66 -3.93
N VAL A 135 2.06 -4.58 -4.12
CA VAL A 135 1.80 -5.88 -4.74
C VAL A 135 1.99 -6.97 -3.69
N LEU A 136 0.93 -7.74 -3.45
CA LEU A 136 0.96 -8.99 -2.69
C LEU A 136 0.74 -10.14 -3.66
N HIS A 137 1.17 -11.35 -3.32
CA HIS A 137 0.71 -12.54 -4.03
C HIS A 137 0.52 -13.73 -3.12
N ASP A 138 -0.24 -14.71 -3.58
CA ASP A 138 -0.40 -15.98 -2.87
C ASP A 138 0.93 -16.72 -2.76
N TYR A 139 1.15 -17.38 -1.63
CA TYR A 139 2.24 -18.34 -1.46
C TYR A 139 1.84 -19.69 -2.11
N ALA A 140 1.85 -19.73 -3.45
CA ALA A 140 1.41 -20.88 -4.24
C ALA A 140 2.09 -20.93 -5.62
N VAL A 141 1.98 -22.08 -6.30
CA VAL A 141 2.53 -22.29 -7.66
C VAL A 141 1.86 -21.40 -8.68
N ASP A 142 0.53 -21.43 -8.69
CA ASP A 142 -0.29 -20.61 -9.56
C ASP A 142 -0.70 -19.37 -8.77
N ALA A 143 0.28 -18.58 -8.33
CA ALA A 143 0.01 -17.42 -7.50
C ALA A 143 -0.88 -16.40 -8.21
N VAL A 144 -1.88 -15.88 -7.50
CA VAL A 144 -2.56 -14.65 -7.90
C VAL A 144 -1.82 -13.47 -7.26
N TYR A 145 -1.51 -12.46 -8.08
CA TYR A 145 -0.94 -11.20 -7.65
C TYR A 145 -2.06 -10.18 -7.43
N TYR A 146 -2.07 -9.54 -6.27
CA TYR A 146 -3.06 -8.57 -5.82
C TYR A 146 -2.43 -7.18 -5.79
N TYR A 147 -3.09 -6.22 -6.45
CA TYR A 147 -2.57 -4.89 -6.67
C TYR A 147 -3.40 -3.87 -5.89
N PHE A 148 -2.73 -3.12 -5.03
CA PHE A 148 -3.36 -2.21 -4.10
C PHE A 148 -2.87 -0.78 -4.26
N THR A 149 -3.78 0.17 -4.09
CA THR A 149 -3.43 1.60 -4.01
C THR A 149 -3.61 2.10 -2.59
N LYS A 150 -2.71 2.97 -2.14
CA LYS A 150 -2.82 3.60 -0.82
C LYS A 150 -4.09 4.46 -0.73
N VAL A 151 -4.84 4.33 0.36
CA VAL A 151 -5.91 5.27 0.69
C VAL A 151 -5.26 6.48 1.34
N LYS A 152 -5.37 7.64 0.70
CA LYS A 152 -4.94 8.92 1.29
C LYS A 152 -6.02 9.38 2.25
N ASN A 153 -5.62 9.67 3.49
CA ASN A 153 -6.46 10.36 4.47
C ASN A 153 -6.46 11.87 4.19
#